data_AF-A0A662YYC1-F1
#
_entry.id   AF-A0A662YYC1-F1
#
_cell.length_a   1.000
_cell.length_b   1.000
_cell.length_c   1.000
_cell.angle_alpha   90.00
_cell.angle_beta   90.00
_cell.angle_gamma   90.00
#
_symmetry.space_group_name_H-M   'P 1'
#
loop_
_entity.id
_entity.type
_entity.pdbx_description
1 polymer ?
#
loop_
_entity_poly.entity_id
_entity_poly.type
_entity_poly.pdbx_seq_one_letter_code
_entity_poly.pdbx_strand_id
1 'polypeptide(L)'
;MSNGVVMSNGVVMSNGVVMSNGVVMSNGMVMSNGMVMSNGVVMSNSVVMSNGMVMSNGMVMSNGMVMSNGVVMSNGMVMSNSVVMSNGMVMSNGVVMSNGVVMSNSVVMSNSMVMSNGVMMSNGMVMSNGVVMSNGVVMSNGVVMSNGMVMSNGMVMSNGVVMSNSVVMSNGMVMSNGMVMSNGMVMSNGVVMSNGVVMSNGMVMSNGVVMSNGVVMSNSMVMSNGMVMSNGVVMSNGMVMSNRWGRGKA
;
A
#
# COMPACT_ATOMS: atom_id res chain seq x y z
N MET A 1 31.62 39.66 -2.80
CA MET A 1 30.72 38.72 -3.52
C MET A 1 31.10 38.79 -4.99
N SER A 2 31.55 37.68 -5.58
CA SER A 2 31.84 37.63 -7.03
C SER A 2 30.60 37.23 -7.81
N ASN A 3 30.36 37.90 -8.94
CA ASN A 3 29.37 37.48 -9.93
C ASN A 3 29.99 36.61 -11.05
N GLY A 4 31.28 36.27 -10.92
CA GLY A 4 32.03 35.44 -11.88
C GLY A 4 32.25 34.01 -11.38
N VAL A 5 33.22 33.32 -12.00
CA VAL A 5 33.64 31.97 -11.62
C VAL A 5 34.61 32.02 -10.43
N VAL A 6 34.35 31.27 -9.37
CA VAL A 6 35.22 31.15 -8.19
C VAL A 6 35.77 29.73 -8.07
N MET A 7 37.07 29.60 -7.85
CA MET A 7 37.74 28.36 -7.47
C MET A 7 38.38 28.53 -6.09
N SER A 8 38.05 27.67 -5.12
CA SER A 8 38.60 27.78 -3.76
C SER A 8 38.53 26.47 -2.99
N ASN A 9 39.50 26.23 -2.10
CA ASN A 9 39.46 25.12 -1.14
C ASN A 9 38.95 25.55 0.26
N GLY A 10 38.67 26.84 0.45
CA GLY A 10 38.21 27.41 1.72
C GLY A 10 36.71 27.74 1.72
N VAL A 11 36.32 28.69 2.56
CA VAL A 11 34.93 29.18 2.60
C VAL A 11 34.68 30.16 1.45
N VAL A 12 33.60 29.95 0.68
CA VAL A 12 33.22 30.79 -0.48
C VAL A 12 31.84 31.40 -0.29
N MET A 13 31.72 32.70 -0.59
CA MET A 13 30.46 33.41 -0.78
C MET A 13 30.39 34.00 -2.19
N SER A 14 29.48 33.51 -3.04
CA SER A 14 29.40 33.92 -4.45
C SER A 14 27.98 33.88 -5.00
N ASN A 15 27.64 34.80 -5.90
CA ASN A 15 26.37 34.73 -6.66
C ASN A 15 26.56 34.11 -8.05
N GLY A 16 27.82 33.93 -8.48
CA GLY A 16 28.16 33.32 -9.76
C GLY A 16 28.39 31.80 -9.66
N VAL A 17 29.25 31.27 -10.53
CA VAL A 17 29.60 29.84 -10.55
C VAL A 17 30.71 29.57 -9.53
N VAL A 18 30.57 28.54 -8.69
CA VAL A 18 31.56 28.14 -7.69
C VAL A 18 32.03 26.71 -7.93
N MET A 19 33.34 26.51 -7.95
CA MET A 19 34.00 25.22 -7.83
C MET A 19 34.78 25.19 -6.52
N SER A 20 34.42 24.31 -5.58
CA SER A 20 35.07 24.31 -4.28
C SER A 20 35.16 22.95 -3.58
N ASN A 21 36.26 22.70 -2.88
CA ASN A 21 36.36 21.58 -1.94
C ASN A 21 36.01 21.96 -0.49
N GLY A 22 35.74 23.24 -0.23
CA GLY A 22 35.41 23.78 1.09
C GLY A 22 33.92 24.07 1.26
N VAL A 23 33.58 24.97 2.18
CA VAL A 23 32.19 25.35 2.46
C VAL A 23 31.74 26.44 1.50
N VAL A 24 30.62 26.23 0.80
CA VAL A 24 30.08 27.19 -0.18
C VAL A 24 28.74 27.75 0.28
N MET A 25 28.61 29.07 0.25
CA MET A 25 27.33 29.79 0.29
C MET A 25 27.12 30.47 -1.07
N SER A 26 26.09 30.07 -1.81
CA SER A 26 25.88 30.62 -3.16
C SER A 26 24.44 30.72 -3.64
N ASN A 27 24.11 31.79 -4.36
CA ASN A 27 22.85 31.89 -5.12
C ASN A 27 22.96 31.38 -6.56
N GLY A 28 24.18 31.05 -7.02
CA GLY A 28 24.44 30.60 -8.39
C GLY A 28 24.64 29.09 -8.49
N MET A 29 25.40 28.67 -9.49
CA MET A 29 25.73 27.26 -9.72
C MET A 29 26.93 26.85 -8.85
N VAL A 30 26.83 25.72 -8.15
CA VAL A 30 27.89 25.18 -7.29
C VAL A 30 28.27 23.78 -7.71
N MET A 31 29.55 23.54 -7.93
CA MET A 31 30.19 22.23 -7.99
C MET A 31 31.07 22.09 -6.75
N SER A 32 30.75 21.18 -5.82
CA SER A 32 31.51 21.09 -4.58
C SER A 32 31.63 19.70 -3.96
N ASN A 33 32.85 19.37 -3.51
CA ASN A 33 33.09 18.21 -2.64
C ASN A 33 32.93 18.54 -1.15
N GLY A 34 32.76 19.81 -0.79
CA GLY A 34 32.51 20.27 0.57
C GLY A 34 31.05 20.69 0.76
N MET A 35 30.73 21.17 1.96
CA MET A 35 29.36 21.49 2.36
C MET A 35 28.82 22.67 1.55
N VAL A 36 27.58 22.58 1.07
CA VAL A 36 26.94 23.62 0.25
C VAL A 36 25.67 24.13 0.90
N MET A 37 25.53 25.45 1.02
CA MET A 37 24.29 26.17 1.22
C MET A 37 23.97 26.96 -0.05
N SER A 38 22.89 26.66 -0.76
CA SER A 38 22.60 27.33 -2.02
C SER A 38 21.13 27.52 -2.40
N ASN A 39 20.81 28.65 -3.00
CA ASN A 39 19.51 28.88 -3.63
C ASN A 39 19.49 28.50 -5.13
N GLY A 40 20.64 28.16 -5.71
CA GLY A 40 20.80 27.86 -7.13
C GLY A 40 20.91 26.37 -7.42
N VAL A 41 21.73 26.02 -8.41
CA VAL A 41 21.93 24.63 -8.85
C VAL A 41 23.18 24.06 -8.17
N VAL A 42 23.06 22.93 -7.49
CA VAL A 42 24.17 22.29 -6.76
C VAL A 42 24.47 20.92 -7.35
N MET A 43 25.73 20.67 -7.65
CA MET A 43 26.32 19.35 -7.84
C MET A 43 27.30 19.10 -6.70
N SER A 44 27.03 18.10 -5.85
CA SER A 44 27.88 17.85 -4.68
C SER A 44 28.09 16.38 -4.34
N ASN A 45 29.21 16.06 -3.71
CA ASN A 45 29.46 14.75 -3.11
C ASN A 45 29.31 14.75 -1.58
N SER A 46 28.82 15.85 -0.99
CA SER A 46 28.72 16.00 0.46
C SER A 46 27.34 16.49 0.91
N VAL A 47 27.27 17.16 2.07
CA VAL A 47 26.06 17.73 2.64
C VAL A 47 25.63 18.97 1.86
N VAL A 48 24.39 18.98 1.39
CA VAL A 48 23.78 20.10 0.68
C VAL A 48 22.52 20.57 1.42
N MET A 49 22.44 21.87 1.68
CA MET A 49 21.23 22.59 2.03
C MET A 49 20.84 23.48 0.85
N SER A 50 19.68 23.25 0.22
CA SER A 50 19.34 24.03 -0.97
C SER A 50 17.85 24.29 -1.19
N ASN A 51 17.52 25.49 -1.66
CA ASN A 51 16.17 25.80 -2.17
C ASN A 51 16.02 25.56 -3.69
N GLY A 52 17.12 25.27 -4.39
CA GLY A 52 17.13 25.05 -5.84
C GLY A 52 17.27 23.58 -6.22
N MET A 53 17.86 23.33 -7.39
CA MET A 53 18.07 21.96 -7.90
C MET A 53 19.35 21.36 -7.32
N VAL A 54 19.28 20.12 -6.84
CA VAL A 54 20.42 19.41 -6.26
C VAL A 54 20.64 18.08 -6.98
N MET A 55 21.88 17.86 -7.43
CA MET A 55 22.43 16.55 -7.75
C MET A 55 23.47 16.21 -6.68
N SER A 56 23.24 15.17 -5.87
CA SER A 56 24.17 14.83 -4.79
C SER A 56 24.40 13.33 -4.59
N ASN A 57 25.62 12.97 -4.19
CA ASN A 57 25.90 11.64 -3.63
C ASN A 57 25.87 11.62 -2.09
N GLY A 58 25.78 12.80 -1.46
CA GLY A 58 25.75 12.95 -0.01
C GLY A 58 24.35 13.24 0.55
N MET A 59 24.31 13.75 1.77
CA MET A 59 23.06 14.12 2.44
C MET A 59 22.49 15.41 1.82
N VAL A 60 21.19 15.43 1.55
CA VAL A 60 20.50 16.61 0.99
C VAL A 60 19.34 17.02 1.88
N MET A 61 19.30 18.30 2.26
CA MET A 61 18.12 18.99 2.76
C MET A 61 17.68 19.99 1.70
N SER A 62 16.50 19.82 1.12
CA SER A 62 16.08 20.72 0.02
C SER A 62 14.60 21.00 -0.10
N ASN A 63 14.26 22.25 -0.44
CA ASN A 63 12.90 22.62 -0.83
C ASN A 63 12.64 22.49 -2.35
N GLY A 64 13.69 22.25 -3.14
CA GLY A 64 13.61 22.15 -4.60
C GLY A 64 13.67 20.71 -5.11
N MET A 65 14.07 20.55 -6.36
CA MET A 65 14.21 19.24 -7.00
C MET A 65 15.53 18.58 -6.57
N VAL A 66 15.48 17.32 -6.16
CA VAL A 66 16.65 16.54 -5.74
C VAL A 66 16.79 15.27 -6.58
N MET A 67 17.97 15.08 -7.14
CA MET A 67 18.47 13.79 -7.61
C MET A 67 19.60 13.36 -6.68
N SER A 68 19.43 12.24 -5.95
CA SER A 68 20.43 11.84 -4.96
C SER A 68 20.68 10.34 -4.87
N ASN A 69 21.92 9.94 -4.63
CA ASN A 69 22.27 8.60 -4.17
C ASN A 69 22.45 8.53 -2.63
N GLY A 70 22.42 9.67 -1.95
CA GLY A 70 22.48 9.76 -0.50
C GLY A 70 21.13 9.99 0.16
N VAL A 71 21.13 10.22 1.47
CA VAL A 71 19.93 10.46 2.27
C VAL A 71 19.31 11.82 1.90
N VAL A 72 18.01 11.85 1.65
CA VAL A 72 17.29 13.08 1.26
C VAL A 72 16.21 13.42 2.28
N MET A 73 16.18 14.68 2.72
CA MET A 73 15.07 15.34 3.36
C MET A 73 14.57 16.45 2.43
N SER A 74 13.33 16.35 1.92
CA SER A 74 12.86 17.34 0.94
C SER A 74 11.38 17.66 0.96
N ASN A 75 11.04 18.94 0.73
CA ASN A 75 9.67 19.36 0.46
C ASN A 75 9.30 19.37 -1.03
N GLY A 76 10.30 19.20 -1.91
CA GLY A 76 10.12 19.22 -3.37
C GLY A 76 10.07 17.81 -3.97
N MET A 77 10.36 17.74 -5.27
CA MET A 77 10.43 16.47 -6.00
C MET A 77 11.76 15.75 -5.74
N VAL A 78 11.71 14.46 -5.43
CA VAL A 78 12.90 13.64 -5.15
C VAL A 78 12.97 12.45 -6.09
N MET A 79 14.13 12.27 -6.73
CA MET A 79 14.56 11.02 -7.35
C MET A 79 15.74 10.49 -6.55
N SER A 80 15.61 9.31 -5.93
CA SER A 80 16.67 8.76 -5.08
C SER A 80 16.83 7.25 -5.16
N ASN A 81 18.04 6.76 -4.91
CA ASN A 81 18.31 5.33 -4.74
C ASN A 81 18.52 4.94 -3.27
N SER A 82 18.25 5.86 -2.33
CA SER A 82 18.56 5.70 -0.91
C SER A 82 17.37 6.10 -0.04
N VAL A 83 17.62 6.45 1.22
CA VAL A 83 16.58 6.83 2.18
C VAL A 83 16.03 8.23 1.84
N VAL A 84 14.71 8.33 1.72
CA VAL A 84 14.01 9.60 1.45
C VAL A 84 12.98 9.88 2.54
N MET A 85 13.04 11.09 3.09
CA MET A 85 11.97 11.72 3.86
C MET A 85 11.44 12.89 3.06
N SER A 86 10.17 12.87 2.63
CA SER A 86 9.65 13.93 1.78
C SER A 86 8.17 14.28 1.95
N ASN A 87 7.85 15.56 1.86
CA ASN A 87 6.47 16.04 1.73
C ASN A 87 6.01 16.19 0.27
N GLY A 88 6.93 16.09 -0.69
CA GLY A 88 6.65 16.22 -2.11
C GLY A 88 6.54 14.87 -2.82
N MET A 89 6.65 14.90 -4.14
CA MET A 89 6.65 13.69 -4.97
C MET A 89 7.99 12.94 -4.85
N VAL A 90 7.93 11.63 -4.66
CA VAL A 90 9.11 10.78 -4.54
C VAL A 90 9.09 9.67 -5.59
N MET A 91 10.18 9.54 -6.32
CA MET A 91 10.53 8.34 -7.09
C MET A 91 11.78 7.73 -6.46
N SER A 92 11.67 6.53 -5.87
CA SER A 92 12.79 5.96 -5.13
C SER A 92 12.94 4.44 -5.23
N ASN A 93 14.18 3.97 -5.39
CA ASN A 93 14.51 2.56 -5.21
C ASN A 93 14.93 2.21 -3.77
N GLY A 94 15.11 3.21 -2.90
CA GLY A 94 15.37 3.03 -1.47
C GLY A 94 14.18 3.38 -0.58
N VAL A 95 14.35 3.22 0.73
CA VAL A 95 13.28 3.38 1.73
C VAL A 95 12.67 4.78 1.69
N VAL A 96 11.34 4.87 1.64
CA VAL A 96 10.62 6.16 1.58
C VAL A 96 9.72 6.34 2.79
N MET A 97 9.82 7.52 3.43
CA MET A 97 8.83 8.06 4.34
C MET A 97 8.26 9.34 3.72
N SER A 98 6.99 9.36 3.34
CA SER A 98 6.44 10.51 2.61
C SER A 98 4.99 10.85 2.88
N ASN A 99 4.71 12.15 3.00
CA ASN A 99 3.34 12.68 2.99
C ASN A 99 2.83 13.01 1.58
N GLY A 100 3.71 12.98 0.57
CA GLY A 100 3.36 13.20 -0.82
C GLY A 100 3.27 11.90 -1.62
N VAL A 101 3.10 12.03 -2.93
CA VAL A 101 2.90 10.90 -3.85
C VAL A 101 4.21 10.11 -4.00
N VAL A 102 4.14 8.79 -3.85
CA VAL A 102 5.33 7.93 -3.92
C VAL A 102 5.22 6.90 -5.05
N MET A 103 6.29 6.79 -5.84
CA MET A 103 6.59 5.67 -6.72
C MET A 103 7.86 4.99 -6.20
N SER A 104 7.78 3.72 -5.77
CA SER A 104 8.95 3.02 -5.22
C SER A 104 9.01 1.53 -5.56
N ASN A 105 10.21 0.95 -5.53
CA ASN A 105 10.40 -0.50 -5.64
C ASN A 105 10.83 -1.12 -4.30
N SER A 106 10.56 -0.45 -3.18
CA SER A 106 11.10 -0.85 -1.88
C SER A 106 10.10 -0.64 -0.73
N VAL A 107 10.59 -0.42 0.48
CA VAL A 107 9.77 -0.15 1.67
C VAL A 107 9.25 1.28 1.63
N VAL A 108 7.93 1.44 1.73
CA VAL A 108 7.30 2.77 1.78
C VAL A 108 6.40 2.88 3.01
N MET A 109 6.54 4.00 3.72
CA MET A 109 5.58 4.51 4.67
C MET A 109 5.01 5.82 4.12
N SER A 110 3.70 5.88 3.87
CA SER A 110 3.08 7.08 3.31
C SER A 110 1.69 7.39 3.85
N ASN A 111 1.33 8.66 3.85
CA ASN A 111 -0.03 9.11 4.15
C ASN A 111 -0.86 9.42 2.90
N SER A 112 -0.32 9.20 1.71
CA SER A 112 -0.97 9.59 0.45
C SER A 112 -1.00 8.44 -0.58
N MET A 113 -1.11 8.79 -1.86
CA MET A 113 -1.04 7.85 -2.98
C MET A 113 0.34 7.20 -3.06
N VAL A 114 0.36 5.86 -3.17
CA VAL A 114 1.58 5.11 -3.41
C VAL A 114 1.39 4.07 -4.51
N MET A 115 2.36 4.03 -5.42
CA MET A 115 2.58 2.93 -6.36
C MET A 115 3.88 2.23 -5.99
N SER A 116 3.84 0.93 -5.67
CA SER A 116 5.07 0.22 -5.27
C SER A 116 5.14 -1.27 -5.57
N ASN A 117 6.37 -1.77 -5.76
CA ASN A 117 6.68 -3.19 -5.86
C ASN A 117 7.42 -3.71 -4.61
N GLY A 118 6.85 -3.48 -3.42
CA GLY A 118 7.55 -3.80 -2.17
C GLY A 118 6.63 -3.92 -0.95
N VAL A 119 7.18 -3.61 0.23
CA VAL A 119 6.45 -3.62 1.50
C VAL A 119 5.93 -2.23 1.80
N MET A 120 4.66 -2.14 2.16
CA MET A 120 3.93 -0.88 2.16
C MET A 120 3.13 -0.70 3.44
N MET A 121 3.27 0.46 4.06
CA MET A 121 2.35 0.97 5.08
C MET A 121 1.76 2.28 4.56
N SER A 122 0.44 2.33 4.32
CA SER A 122 -0.19 3.57 3.84
C SER A 122 -1.59 3.84 4.36
N ASN A 123 -1.87 5.09 4.71
CA ASN A 123 -3.23 5.55 5.03
C ASN A 123 -4.02 6.01 3.79
N GLY A 124 -3.36 6.16 2.63
CA GLY A 124 -3.97 6.65 1.40
C GLY A 124 -4.34 5.55 0.41
N MET A 125 -4.34 5.90 -0.87
CA MET A 125 -4.56 4.97 -1.98
C MET A 125 -3.28 4.19 -2.28
N VAL A 126 -3.38 2.88 -2.44
CA VAL A 126 -2.23 2.00 -2.73
C VAL A 126 -2.48 1.19 -3.99
N MET A 127 -1.52 1.22 -4.91
CA MET A 127 -1.37 0.25 -5.99
C MET A 127 -0.07 -0.52 -5.77
N SER A 128 -0.13 -1.85 -5.59
CA SER A 128 1.07 -2.62 -5.21
C SER A 128 1.17 -4.04 -5.78
N ASN A 129 2.39 -4.47 -6.05
CA ASN A 129 2.74 -5.88 -6.30
C ASN A 129 3.56 -6.44 -5.13
N GLY A 130 3.04 -6.38 -3.91
CA GLY A 130 3.77 -6.80 -2.72
C GLY A 130 2.90 -6.91 -1.47
N VAL A 131 3.52 -6.68 -0.31
CA VAL A 131 2.84 -6.74 0.99
C VAL A 131 2.32 -5.35 1.35
N VAL A 132 1.02 -5.24 1.59
CA VAL A 132 0.35 -3.97 1.90
C VAL A 132 -0.33 -4.04 3.25
N MET A 133 -0.03 -3.06 4.11
CA MET A 133 -0.81 -2.71 5.29
C MET A 133 -1.43 -1.33 5.06
N SER A 134 -2.77 -1.23 5.01
CA SER A 134 -3.40 0.05 4.68
C SER A 134 -4.77 0.30 5.31
N ASN A 135 -5.02 1.55 5.71
CA ASN A 135 -6.34 2.01 6.16
C ASN A 135 -7.19 2.62 5.03
N GLY A 136 -6.68 2.64 3.79
CA GLY A 136 -7.33 3.29 2.65
C GLY A 136 -7.83 2.32 1.58
N VAL A 137 -7.74 2.74 0.33
CA VAL A 137 -8.14 1.95 -0.84
C VAL A 137 -6.91 1.21 -1.38
N VAL A 138 -7.00 -0.10 -1.52
CA VAL A 138 -5.90 -0.95 -1.98
C VAL A 138 -6.26 -1.68 -3.26
N MET A 139 -5.41 -1.57 -4.27
CA MET A 139 -5.36 -2.45 -5.42
C MET A 139 -4.02 -3.23 -5.38
N SER A 140 -4.08 -4.56 -5.22
CA SER A 140 -2.86 -5.35 -5.03
C SER A 140 -2.88 -6.71 -5.72
N ASN A 141 -1.70 -7.18 -6.15
CA ASN A 141 -1.50 -8.57 -6.56
C ASN A 141 -0.84 -9.43 -5.47
N GLY A 142 -0.48 -8.84 -4.33
CA GLY A 142 0.18 -9.54 -3.22
C GLY A 142 -0.69 -9.70 -1.98
N VAL A 143 -0.05 -9.75 -0.81
CA VAL A 143 -0.73 -9.92 0.48
C VAL A 143 -1.23 -8.58 1.00
N VAL A 144 -2.50 -8.48 1.37
CA VAL A 144 -3.11 -7.25 1.86
C VAL A 144 -3.68 -7.45 3.26
N MET A 145 -3.30 -6.56 4.19
CA MET A 145 -3.97 -6.32 5.45
C MET A 145 -4.58 -4.92 5.43
N SER A 146 -5.92 -4.79 5.49
CA SER A 146 -6.54 -3.47 5.30
C SER A 146 -7.83 -3.20 6.07
N ASN A 147 -7.97 -1.97 6.56
CA ASN A 147 -9.19 -1.41 7.13
C ASN A 147 -9.96 -0.52 6.14
N GLY A 148 -10.06 -0.93 4.87
CA GLY A 148 -10.75 -0.14 3.84
C GLY A 148 -11.24 -0.99 2.68
N MET A 149 -11.28 -0.40 1.49
CA MET A 149 -11.68 -1.12 0.27
C MET A 149 -10.47 -1.82 -0.34
N VAL A 150 -10.61 -3.12 -0.64
CA VAL A 150 -9.55 -3.94 -1.23
C VAL A 150 -10.02 -4.57 -2.52
N MET A 151 -9.26 -4.36 -3.60
CA MET A 151 -9.32 -5.16 -4.81
C MET A 151 -8.00 -5.94 -4.91
N SER A 152 -8.05 -7.28 -4.82
CA SER A 152 -6.83 -8.07 -4.77
C SER A 152 -6.89 -9.41 -5.50
N ASN A 153 -5.83 -9.72 -6.25
CA ASN A 153 -5.59 -11.07 -6.77
C ASN A 153 -4.82 -11.97 -5.79
N GLY A 154 -4.24 -11.39 -4.72
CA GLY A 154 -3.55 -12.14 -3.67
C GLY A 154 -4.40 -12.32 -2.42
N MET A 155 -3.76 -12.81 -1.34
CA MET A 155 -4.43 -13.05 -0.06
C MET A 155 -4.85 -11.74 0.61
N VAL A 156 -6.06 -11.73 1.19
CA VAL A 156 -6.62 -10.54 1.86
C VAL A 156 -7.05 -10.85 3.27
N MET A 157 -6.62 -10.02 4.22
CA MET A 157 -7.19 -9.88 5.55
C MET A 157 -7.78 -8.47 5.67
N SER A 158 -9.10 -8.32 5.84
CA SER A 158 -9.70 -6.99 5.84
C SER A 158 -10.95 -6.84 6.72
N ASN A 159 -11.08 -5.67 7.35
CA ASN A 159 -12.31 -5.28 8.05
C ASN A 159 -13.30 -4.49 7.17
N GLY A 160 -12.97 -4.23 5.90
CA GLY A 160 -13.80 -3.43 5.00
C GLY A 160 -14.41 -4.25 3.85
N VAL A 161 -14.51 -3.62 2.68
CA VAL A 161 -15.09 -4.24 1.48
C VAL A 161 -13.98 -4.90 0.67
N VAL A 162 -14.16 -6.18 0.33
CA VAL A 162 -13.17 -6.96 -0.41
C VAL A 162 -13.75 -7.47 -1.71
N MET A 163 -13.05 -7.22 -2.81
CA MET A 163 -13.19 -7.92 -4.08
C MET A 163 -11.91 -8.72 -4.35
N SER A 164 -12.00 -10.06 -4.39
CA SER A 164 -10.81 -10.89 -4.56
C SER A 164 -11.03 -12.15 -5.37
N ASN A 165 -9.97 -12.62 -6.04
CA ASN A 165 -9.96 -13.91 -6.73
C ASN A 165 -9.26 -15.02 -5.91
N SER A 166 -8.87 -14.73 -4.68
CA SER A 166 -8.03 -15.62 -3.85
C SER A 166 -8.63 -15.80 -2.45
N VAL A 167 -7.78 -16.14 -1.48
CA VAL A 167 -8.15 -16.38 -0.09
C VAL A 167 -8.47 -15.05 0.60
N VAL A 168 -9.66 -14.96 1.20
CA VAL A 168 -10.13 -13.79 1.95
C VAL A 168 -10.49 -14.18 3.37
N MET A 169 -9.94 -13.45 4.34
CA MET A 169 -10.42 -13.39 5.71
C MET A 169 -11.00 -12.00 5.97
N SER A 170 -12.30 -11.89 6.25
CA SER A 170 -12.91 -10.56 6.40
C SER A 170 -14.08 -10.46 7.37
N ASN A 171 -14.16 -9.34 8.09
CA ASN A 171 -15.33 -9.00 8.90
C ASN A 171 -16.37 -8.16 8.15
N GLY A 172 -16.06 -7.68 6.94
CA GLY A 172 -16.93 -6.82 6.16
C GLY A 172 -17.61 -7.55 5.00
N MET A 173 -17.89 -6.82 3.92
CA MET A 173 -18.51 -7.37 2.71
C MET A 173 -17.45 -8.00 1.81
N VAL A 174 -17.71 -9.22 1.33
CA VAL A 174 -16.79 -9.95 0.45
C VAL A 174 -17.50 -10.35 -0.84
N MET A 175 -16.89 -10.01 -1.98
CA MET A 175 -17.16 -10.60 -3.28
C MET A 175 -15.92 -11.39 -3.69
N SER A 176 -16.02 -12.72 -3.82
CA SER A 176 -14.86 -13.56 -4.11
C SER A 176 -15.12 -14.75 -5.02
N ASN A 177 -14.13 -15.12 -5.83
CA ASN A 177 -14.11 -16.39 -6.55
C ASN A 177 -13.30 -17.48 -5.83
N GLY A 178 -12.59 -17.12 -4.76
CA GLY A 178 -11.71 -18.01 -4.01
C GLY A 178 -12.33 -18.51 -2.70
N MET A 179 -11.47 -18.88 -1.76
CA MET A 179 -11.89 -19.29 -0.42
C MET A 179 -12.18 -18.07 0.46
N VAL A 180 -13.30 -18.09 1.17
CA VAL A 180 -13.72 -16.98 2.05
C VAL A 180 -13.96 -17.50 3.47
N MET A 181 -13.33 -16.87 4.44
CA MET A 181 -13.71 -16.93 5.85
C MET A 181 -14.22 -15.56 6.28
N SER A 182 -15.51 -15.44 6.63
CA SER A 182 -16.09 -14.13 6.92
C SER A 182 -17.19 -14.10 7.97
N ASN A 183 -17.21 -13.03 8.77
CA ASN A 183 -18.32 -12.74 9.69
C ASN A 183 -19.39 -11.82 9.08
N GLY A 184 -19.13 -11.24 7.90
CA GLY A 184 -20.02 -10.29 7.23
C GLY A 184 -20.83 -10.92 6.09
N MET A 185 -21.22 -10.09 5.13
CA MET A 185 -21.94 -10.53 3.94
C MET A 185 -20.97 -11.08 2.89
N VAL A 186 -21.27 -12.26 2.34
CA VAL A 186 -20.44 -12.93 1.34
C VAL A 186 -21.23 -13.21 0.08
N MET A 187 -20.71 -12.77 -1.07
CA MET A 187 -21.08 -13.25 -2.40
C MET A 187 -19.90 -14.03 -2.97
N SER A 188 -20.05 -15.33 -3.22
CA SER A 188 -18.92 -16.16 -3.65
C SER A 188 -19.26 -17.25 -4.66
N ASN A 189 -18.32 -17.57 -5.54
CA ASN A 189 -18.38 -18.77 -6.37
C ASN A 189 -17.52 -19.93 -5.82
N GLY A 190 -16.72 -19.66 -4.79
CA GLY A 190 -15.78 -20.62 -4.19
C GLY A 190 -16.30 -21.26 -2.90
N VAL A 191 -15.37 -21.60 -2.01
CA VAL A 191 -15.67 -22.20 -0.70
C VAL A 191 -15.87 -21.10 0.33
N VAL A 192 -16.96 -21.14 1.08
CA VAL A 192 -17.30 -20.13 2.09
C VAL A 192 -17.46 -20.77 3.46
N MET A 193 -16.75 -20.24 4.45
CA MET A 193 -17.02 -20.42 5.87
C MET A 193 -17.50 -19.09 6.44
N SER A 194 -18.75 -19.00 6.91
CA SER A 194 -19.28 -17.71 7.35
C SER A 194 -20.29 -17.77 8.49
N ASN A 195 -20.25 -16.78 9.38
CA ASN A 195 -21.27 -16.54 10.39
C ASN A 195 -22.34 -15.52 9.95
N GLY A 196 -22.17 -14.89 8.78
CA GLY A 196 -23.06 -13.85 8.27
C GLY A 196 -23.99 -14.36 7.17
N VAL A 197 -24.41 -13.44 6.29
CA VAL A 197 -25.29 -13.76 5.15
C VAL A 197 -24.44 -14.21 3.96
N VAL A 198 -24.76 -15.37 3.38
CA VAL A 198 -24.02 -15.94 2.26
C VAL A 198 -24.92 -16.10 1.04
N MET A 199 -24.48 -15.58 -0.10
CA MET A 199 -24.97 -15.93 -1.42
C MET A 199 -23.84 -16.65 -2.17
N SER A 200 -24.02 -17.95 -2.50
CA SER A 200 -22.94 -18.73 -3.09
C SER A 200 -23.37 -19.70 -4.18
N ASN A 201 -22.49 -19.93 -5.16
CA ASN A 201 -22.63 -21.05 -6.10
C ASN A 201 -21.74 -22.25 -5.74
N GLY A 202 -20.86 -22.10 -4.75
CA GLY A 202 -19.92 -23.13 -4.31
C GLY A 202 -20.32 -23.83 -3.02
N MET A 203 -19.33 -24.36 -2.30
CA MET A 203 -19.55 -25.01 -1.00
C MET A 203 -19.67 -23.97 0.11
N VAL A 204 -20.67 -24.13 0.98
CA VAL A 204 -20.93 -23.22 2.10
C VAL A 204 -20.99 -24.00 3.41
N MET A 205 -20.21 -23.57 4.39
CA MET A 205 -20.39 -23.90 5.80
C MET A 205 -20.78 -22.63 6.54
N SER A 206 -21.99 -22.57 7.10
CA SER A 206 -22.48 -21.32 7.70
C SER A 206 -23.40 -21.46 8.90
N ASN A 207 -23.21 -20.58 9.88
CA ASN A 207 -24.13 -20.38 10.99
C ASN A 207 -25.13 -19.23 10.74
N GLY A 208 -25.04 -18.54 9.61
CA GLY A 208 -25.92 -17.43 9.22
C GLY A 208 -26.85 -17.80 8.05
N VAL A 209 -27.55 -16.83 7.47
CA VAL A 209 -28.52 -17.09 6.40
C VAL A 209 -27.80 -17.45 5.10
N VAL A 210 -28.20 -18.55 4.46
CA VAL A 210 -27.58 -19.04 3.21
C VAL A 210 -28.57 -19.05 2.06
N MET A 211 -28.19 -18.46 0.94
CA MET A 211 -28.76 -18.66 -0.39
C MET A 211 -27.70 -19.33 -1.25
N SER A 212 -27.93 -20.57 -1.72
CA SER A 212 -26.91 -21.30 -2.47
C SER A 212 -27.44 -22.17 -3.61
N ASN A 213 -26.65 -22.31 -4.67
CA ASN A 213 -26.86 -23.34 -5.68
C ASN A 213 -25.94 -24.57 -5.49
N GLY A 214 -25.00 -24.50 -4.56
CA GLY A 214 -24.01 -25.54 -4.29
C GLY A 214 -24.34 -26.41 -3.07
N VAL A 215 -23.30 -26.97 -2.45
CA VAL A 215 -23.42 -27.81 -1.25
C VAL A 215 -23.43 -26.93 -0.01
N VAL A 216 -24.42 -27.08 0.86
CA VAL A 216 -24.58 -26.28 2.09
C VAL A 216 -24.56 -27.16 3.32
N MET A 217 -23.71 -26.82 4.28
CA MET A 217 -23.77 -27.27 5.67
C MET A 217 -24.12 -26.06 6.54
N SER A 218 -25.28 -26.07 7.20
CA SER A 218 -25.73 -24.89 7.95
C SER A 218 -26.59 -25.20 9.18
N ASN A 219 -26.46 -24.38 10.22
CA ASN A 219 -27.27 -24.48 11.44
C ASN A 219 -28.47 -23.51 11.46
N SER A 220 -28.75 -22.85 10.34
CA SER A 220 -29.61 -21.67 10.25
C SER A 220 -30.53 -21.77 9.02
N MET A 221 -31.13 -20.66 8.60
CA MET A 221 -32.01 -20.63 7.43
C MET A 221 -31.22 -20.88 6.14
N VAL A 222 -31.67 -21.83 5.33
CA VAL A 222 -31.10 -22.17 4.03
C VAL A 222 -32.17 -22.09 2.94
N MET A 223 -31.91 -21.32 1.90
CA MET A 223 -32.55 -21.41 0.59
C MET A 223 -31.57 -22.02 -0.39
N SER A 224 -31.87 -23.20 -0.96
CA SER A 224 -30.93 -23.88 -1.85
C SER A 224 -31.55 -24.61 -3.03
N ASN A 225 -30.85 -24.63 -4.15
CA ASN A 225 -31.13 -25.57 -5.25
C ASN A 225 -30.19 -26.79 -5.24
N GLY A 226 -29.16 -26.78 -4.39
CA GLY A 226 -28.17 -27.84 -4.29
C GLY A 226 -28.40 -28.78 -3.10
N MET A 227 -27.36 -29.52 -2.72
CA MET A 227 -27.40 -30.43 -1.57
C MET A 227 -27.33 -29.63 -0.26
N VAL A 228 -28.23 -29.92 0.68
CA VAL A 228 -28.28 -29.25 1.98
C VAL A 228 -28.17 -30.26 3.11
N MET A 229 -27.23 -30.05 4.00
CA MET A 229 -27.20 -30.64 5.33
C MET A 229 -27.46 -29.55 6.36
N SER A 230 -28.60 -29.59 7.05
CA SER A 230 -28.95 -28.51 7.98
C SER A 230 -29.76 -28.97 9.19
N ASN A 231 -29.50 -28.27 10.31
CA ASN A 231 -30.30 -28.35 11.54
C ASN A 231 -31.34 -27.21 11.63
N GLY A 232 -31.32 -26.26 10.69
CA GLY A 232 -32.20 -25.09 10.66
C GLY A 232 -33.38 -25.24 9.70
N VAL A 233 -33.99 -24.11 9.33
CA VAL A 233 -35.10 -24.06 8.38
C VAL A 233 -34.56 -24.17 6.96
N VAL A 234 -35.02 -25.18 6.21
CA VAL A 234 -34.57 -25.44 4.83
C VAL A 234 -35.72 -25.27 3.85
N MET A 235 -35.54 -24.38 2.88
CA MET A 235 -36.33 -24.28 1.66
C MET A 235 -35.43 -24.74 0.50
N SER A 236 -35.63 -25.97 0.02
CA SER A 236 -34.74 -26.54 -1.00
C SER A 236 -35.50 -27.24 -2.11
N ASN A 237 -35.04 -27.03 -3.35
CA ASN A 237 -35.40 -27.83 -4.52
C ASN A 237 -34.43 -29.02 -4.73
N GLY A 238 -33.31 -29.05 -4.00
CA GLY A 238 -32.31 -30.11 -4.04
C GLY A 238 -32.43 -31.11 -2.90
N MET A 239 -31.46 -32.02 -2.78
CA MET A 239 -31.43 -33.05 -1.74
C MET A 239 -31.21 -32.45 -0.34
N VAL A 240 -32.05 -32.80 0.63
CA VAL A 240 -31.94 -32.34 2.03
C VAL A 240 -31.66 -33.51 2.97
N MET A 241 -30.55 -33.44 3.71
CA MET A 241 -30.19 -34.36 4.79
C MET A 241 -30.29 -33.62 6.13
N SER A 242 -31.24 -34.00 6.98
CA SER A 242 -31.39 -33.43 8.33
C SER A 242 -30.90 -34.42 9.39
N ASN A 243 -30.11 -33.98 10.37
CA ASN A 243 -29.81 -34.79 11.56
C ASN A 243 -31.06 -34.87 12.45
N ARG A 244 -31.93 -35.86 12.20
CA ARG A 244 -32.96 -36.26 13.18
C ARG A 244 -32.31 -37.12 14.26
N TRP A 245 -31.70 -36.51 15.26
CA TRP A 245 -31.56 -37.15 16.56
C TRP A 245 -32.77 -36.77 17.44
N GLY A 246 -33.65 -37.75 17.69
CA GLY A 246 -34.52 -37.77 18.85
C GLY A 246 -35.77 -36.86 18.87
N ARG A 247 -36.78 -37.16 18.06
CA ARG A 247 -38.19 -37.05 18.52
C ARG A 247 -38.86 -38.41 18.42
N GLY A 248 -38.32 -39.35 19.19
CA GLY A 248 -39.11 -40.49 19.64
C GLY A 248 -40.20 -39.93 20.53
N LYS A 249 -41.46 -40.13 20.12
CA LYS A 249 -42.61 -39.86 20.96
C LYS A 249 -42.53 -40.78 22.19
N ALA A 250 -42.56 -40.18 23.38
CA ALA A 250 -43.16 -40.72 24.59
C ALA A 250 -43.68 -39.51 25.38
#